data_AF-A0A9D7I6H6-F1
#
_entry.id   AF-A0A9D7I6H6-F1
#
_cell.length_a   1.000
_cell.length_b   1.000
_cell.length_c   1.000
_cell.angle_alpha   90.00
_cell.angle_beta   90.00
_cell.angle_gamma   90.00
#
_symmetry.space_group_name_H-M   'P 1'
#
loop_
_entity.id
_entity.type
_entity.pdbx_description
1 polymer ?
#
loop_
_entity_poly.entity_id
_entity_poly.type
_entity_poly.pdbx_seq_one_letter_code
_entity_poly.pdbx_strand_id
1 'polypeptide(L)'
;MITGDHPRTAARIAADLGIVEAGTSALTGIELDKLDDAAFAAAARQTSVFARVAPRHKLLIVRALQQGGNVVAMTGDGVNDAPALKAADIGVAMGVAGTEVSKEAARMILADDHFATIVLAVREGRGVLDNIRKFLRYLLSSNLGEVLTVFVGVVGAGVIGLKATATGSGGAVVLPLLATQILWVNLITDTGPALAMGVDPIAEDVMARKPRPRSRRIIDARMGLGVFEAGVVMAALTLLTLDLFLPGGLIEPVEAWLGAGPHSLELARTAAFTVLVLTQLFNCFNARSASASAFRAAFSNRWLWVAVALSALLQVAVVHLPFLNLAFGTVPLSAGQWCVCVAMASGVLWFSEGRKLLRRRWVRRSQ
;
A
#
# COMPACT_ATOMS: atom_id res chain seq x y z
N MET A 1 -23.06 10.69 22.05
CA MET A 1 -24.34 11.36 21.76
C MET A 1 -24.27 12.80 22.27
N ILE A 2 -24.59 13.77 21.42
CA ILE A 2 -24.61 15.19 21.77
C ILE A 2 -25.95 15.75 21.30
N THR A 3 -26.82 16.19 22.21
CA THR A 3 -28.19 16.63 21.86
C THR A 3 -28.62 17.89 22.62
N GLY A 4 -29.60 18.61 22.06
CA GLY A 4 -30.32 19.70 22.71
C GLY A 4 -31.43 19.21 23.66
N ASP A 5 -31.75 17.92 23.66
CA ASP A 5 -32.85 17.34 24.45
C ASP A 5 -32.62 17.41 25.95
N HIS A 6 -33.70 17.16 26.70
CA HIS A 6 -33.66 17.03 28.15
C HIS A 6 -32.73 15.86 28.58
N PRO A 7 -31.91 16.01 29.63
CA PRO A 7 -30.91 15.00 30.04
C PRO A 7 -31.49 13.62 30.30
N ARG A 8 -32.69 13.54 30.89
CA ARG A 8 -33.39 12.25 31.11
C ARG A 8 -33.72 11.53 29.80
N THR A 9 -34.20 12.27 28.80
CA THR A 9 -34.53 11.71 27.48
C THR A 9 -33.28 11.27 26.75
N ALA A 10 -32.24 12.11 26.74
CA ALA A 10 -30.95 11.81 26.13
C ALA A 10 -30.31 10.54 26.73
N ALA A 11 -30.28 10.45 28.06
CA ALA A 11 -29.75 9.26 28.76
C ALA A 11 -30.55 8.00 28.45
N ARG A 12 -31.89 8.09 28.40
CA ARG A 12 -32.74 6.95 28.07
C ARG A 12 -32.52 6.45 26.65
N ILE A 13 -32.55 7.34 25.66
CA ILE A 13 -32.30 6.99 24.25
C ILE A 13 -30.88 6.42 24.09
N ALA A 14 -29.88 7.00 24.76
CA ALA A 14 -28.51 6.50 24.70
C ALA A 14 -28.38 5.08 25.28
N ALA A 15 -29.12 4.75 26.33
CA ALA A 15 -29.17 3.41 26.90
C ALA A 15 -29.90 2.43 25.96
N ASP A 16 -31.03 2.82 25.36
CA ASP A 16 -31.78 2.01 24.39
C ASP A 16 -30.93 1.71 23.13
N LEU A 17 -30.03 2.62 22.76
CA LEU A 17 -29.07 2.44 21.67
C LEU A 17 -27.76 1.74 22.08
N GLY A 18 -27.59 1.38 23.36
CA GLY A 18 -26.38 0.71 23.87
C GLY A 18 -25.12 1.58 23.92
N ILE A 19 -25.25 2.90 23.90
CA ILE A 19 -24.12 3.85 24.01
C ILE A 19 -23.60 3.93 25.45
N VAL A 20 -24.49 3.77 26.43
CA VAL A 20 -24.20 3.77 27.87
C VAL A 20 -25.03 2.70 28.57
N GLU A 21 -24.59 2.31 29.77
CA GLU A 21 -25.37 1.43 30.63
C GLU A 21 -26.63 2.12 31.16
N ALA A 22 -27.69 1.35 31.42
CA ALA A 22 -28.93 1.87 31.97
C ALA A 22 -28.68 2.54 33.33
N GLY A 23 -29.20 3.77 33.49
CA GLY A 23 -29.01 4.57 34.70
C GLY A 23 -27.83 5.57 34.64
N THR A 24 -27.01 5.53 33.58
CA THR A 24 -25.95 6.53 33.37
C THR A 24 -26.55 7.91 33.12
N SER A 25 -26.12 8.93 33.88
CA SER A 25 -26.58 10.31 33.71
C SER A 25 -25.90 11.01 32.53
N ALA A 26 -26.63 11.89 31.85
CA ALA A 26 -26.08 12.77 30.82
C ALA A 26 -25.45 14.03 31.44
N LEU A 27 -24.30 14.46 30.94
CA LEU A 27 -23.67 15.71 31.34
C LEU A 27 -24.33 16.88 30.60
N THR A 28 -24.74 17.90 31.33
CA THR A 28 -25.49 19.03 30.76
C THR A 28 -24.58 20.17 30.31
N GLY A 29 -25.07 21.00 29.39
CA GLY A 29 -24.37 22.24 28.99
C GLY A 29 -24.05 23.17 30.16
N ILE A 30 -24.93 23.27 31.16
CA ILE A 30 -24.72 24.13 32.35
C ILE A 30 -23.60 23.57 33.23
N GLU A 31 -23.48 22.25 33.34
CA GLU A 31 -22.39 21.61 34.07
C GLU A 31 -21.07 21.79 33.33
N LEU A 32 -21.08 21.68 31.99
CA LEU A 32 -19.91 21.94 31.15
C LEU A 32 -19.38 23.37 31.30
N ASP A 33 -20.26 24.36 31.39
CA ASP A 33 -19.88 25.78 31.58
C ASP A 33 -19.16 26.06 32.91
N LYS A 34 -19.29 25.16 33.90
CA LYS A 34 -18.64 25.28 35.21
C LYS A 34 -17.26 24.64 35.27
N LEU A 35 -16.88 23.87 34.25
CA LEU A 35 -15.60 23.18 34.20
C LEU A 35 -14.51 24.12 33.70
N ASP A 36 -13.32 24.01 34.28
CA ASP A 36 -12.11 24.59 33.68
C ASP A 36 -11.67 23.77 32.45
N ASP A 37 -10.68 24.27 31.71
CA ASP A 37 -10.22 23.62 30.47
C ASP A 37 -9.74 22.17 30.69
N ALA A 38 -9.07 21.90 31.80
CA ALA A 38 -8.54 20.57 32.11
C ALA A 38 -9.66 19.58 32.47
N ALA A 39 -10.61 20.00 33.31
CA ALA A 39 -11.77 19.23 33.69
C ALA A 39 -12.73 19.04 32.51
N PHE A 40 -12.91 20.05 31.66
CA PHE A 40 -13.68 19.93 30.42
C PHE A 40 -13.06 18.88 29.51
N ALA A 41 -11.74 18.91 29.32
CA ALA A 41 -11.05 17.93 28.48
C ALA A 41 -11.15 16.51 29.06
N ALA A 42 -11.09 16.35 30.38
CA ALA A 42 -11.32 15.06 31.04
C ALA A 42 -12.77 14.57 30.86
N ALA A 43 -13.75 15.45 31.08
CA ALA A 43 -15.16 15.17 30.90
C ALA A 43 -15.48 14.77 29.46
N ALA A 44 -14.92 15.48 28.47
CA ALA A 44 -15.07 15.17 27.05
C ALA A 44 -14.58 13.77 26.69
N ARG A 45 -13.54 13.26 27.37
CA ARG A 45 -12.98 11.92 27.14
C ARG A 45 -13.74 10.79 27.82
N GLN A 46 -14.36 11.06 28.97
CA GLN A 46 -14.99 10.04 29.80
C GLN A 46 -16.52 9.97 29.60
N THR A 47 -17.12 11.01 29.04
CA THR A 47 -18.58 11.13 28.92
C THR A 47 -19.05 10.78 27.51
N SER A 48 -20.03 9.88 27.42
CA SER A 48 -20.63 9.47 26.14
C SER A 48 -21.91 10.22 25.78
N VAL A 49 -22.57 10.89 26.73
CA VAL A 49 -23.87 11.56 26.54
C VAL A 49 -23.83 12.98 27.06
N PHE A 50 -24.03 13.94 26.17
CA PHE A 50 -24.15 15.36 26.47
C PHE A 50 -25.54 15.88 26.10
N ALA A 51 -26.20 16.58 27.02
CA ALA A 51 -27.57 17.06 26.87
C ALA A 51 -27.69 18.57 27.06
N ARG A 52 -28.72 19.19 26.47
CA ARG A 52 -28.92 20.65 26.44
C ARG A 52 -27.64 21.42 26.08
N VAL A 53 -26.92 20.93 25.07
CA VAL A 53 -25.64 21.54 24.65
C VAL A 53 -25.86 22.73 23.72
N ALA A 54 -25.11 23.80 23.93
CA ALA A 54 -25.04 24.94 23.01
C ALA A 54 -24.09 24.64 21.83
N PRO A 55 -24.21 25.35 20.70
CA PRO A 55 -23.30 25.21 19.55
C PRO A 55 -21.82 25.31 19.95
N ARG A 56 -21.47 26.22 20.87
CA ARG A 56 -20.11 26.38 21.42
C ARG A 56 -19.58 25.10 22.09
N HIS A 57 -20.44 24.37 22.81
CA HIS A 57 -20.04 23.14 23.51
C HIS A 57 -19.68 22.05 22.51
N LYS A 58 -20.43 21.92 21.41
CA LYS A 58 -20.13 20.95 20.35
C LYS A 58 -18.72 21.15 19.80
N LEU A 59 -18.36 22.40 19.50
CA LEU A 59 -17.03 22.76 19.03
C LEU A 59 -15.93 22.46 20.07
N LEU A 60 -16.15 22.82 21.34
CA LEU A 60 -15.19 22.59 22.41
C LEU A 60 -14.98 21.09 22.66
N ILE A 61 -16.03 20.27 22.62
CA ILE A 61 -15.94 18.81 22.74
C ILE A 61 -15.08 18.23 21.62
N VAL A 62 -15.32 18.65 20.36
CA VAL A 62 -14.51 18.22 19.21
C VAL A 62 -13.03 18.54 19.44
N ARG A 63 -12.72 19.78 19.83
CA ARG A 63 -11.32 20.21 20.08
C ARG A 63 -10.67 19.44 21.23
N ALA A 64 -11.38 19.24 22.34
CA ALA A 64 -10.88 18.49 23.48
C ALA A 64 -10.55 17.03 23.11
N LEU A 65 -11.40 16.38 22.31
CA LEU A 65 -11.16 15.04 21.81
C LEU A 65 -9.98 14.97 20.83
N GLN A 66 -9.82 15.98 19.97
CA GLN A 66 -8.69 16.11 19.04
C GLN A 66 -7.35 16.31 19.79
N GLN A 67 -7.34 17.16 20.83
CA GLN A 67 -6.17 17.37 21.70
C GLN A 67 -5.75 16.09 22.42
N GLY A 68 -6.69 15.19 22.69
CA GLY A 68 -6.42 13.83 23.17
C GLY A 68 -5.76 12.89 22.15
N GLY A 69 -5.41 13.37 20.95
CA GLY A 69 -4.76 12.59 19.90
C GLY A 69 -5.72 11.74 19.05
N ASN A 70 -7.04 11.89 19.23
CA ASN A 70 -8.04 11.16 18.48
C ASN A 70 -8.26 11.75 17.08
N VAL A 71 -8.80 10.93 16.18
CA VAL A 71 -9.43 11.40 14.93
C VAL A 71 -10.91 11.52 15.23
N VAL A 72 -11.46 12.72 15.11
CA VAL A 72 -12.83 13.01 15.54
C VAL A 72 -13.75 13.15 14.33
N ALA A 73 -14.82 12.35 14.31
CA ALA A 73 -15.93 12.54 13.40
C ALA A 73 -17.10 13.21 14.15
N MET A 74 -17.68 14.24 13.54
CA MET A 74 -18.84 14.98 14.07
C MET A 74 -19.99 14.83 13.09
N THR A 75 -21.18 14.47 13.58
CA THR A 75 -22.41 14.41 12.78
C THR A 75 -23.34 15.57 13.15
N GLY A 76 -24.03 16.14 12.18
CA GLY A 76 -24.98 17.23 12.41
C GLY A 76 -25.84 17.54 11.19
N ASP A 77 -26.95 18.23 11.41
CA ASP A 77 -27.96 18.56 10.40
C ASP A 77 -28.30 20.07 10.41
N GLY A 78 -28.12 20.74 11.54
CA GLY A 78 -28.43 22.15 11.69
C GLY A 78 -27.29 23.10 11.34
N VAL A 79 -27.64 24.36 11.08
CA VAL A 79 -26.70 25.50 10.97
C VAL A 79 -25.84 25.63 12.23
N ASN A 80 -26.42 25.27 13.38
CA ASN A 80 -25.76 25.24 14.69
C ASN A 80 -24.59 24.24 14.77
N ASP A 81 -24.57 23.22 13.91
CA ASP A 81 -23.52 22.21 13.87
C ASP A 81 -22.37 22.57 12.94
N ALA A 82 -22.58 23.53 12.01
CA ALA A 82 -21.60 23.90 11.00
C ALA A 82 -20.21 24.22 11.57
N PRO A 83 -20.05 24.99 12.66
CA PRO A 83 -18.73 25.24 13.24
C PRO A 83 -18.03 23.96 13.73
N ALA A 84 -18.78 23.05 14.35
CA ALA A 84 -18.24 21.80 14.88
C ALA A 84 -17.96 20.78 13.76
N LEU A 85 -18.83 20.69 12.76
CA LEU A 85 -18.63 19.91 11.54
C LEU A 85 -17.34 20.33 10.82
N LYS A 86 -17.13 21.64 10.67
CA LYS A 86 -15.95 22.18 10.01
C LYS A 86 -14.66 21.94 10.80
N ALA A 87 -14.74 21.98 12.12
CA ALA A 87 -13.58 21.78 13.00
C ALA A 87 -13.18 20.31 13.17
N ALA A 88 -14.13 19.38 13.03
CA ALA A 88 -13.86 17.95 13.12
C ALA A 88 -12.89 17.48 12.03
N ASP A 89 -12.15 16.38 12.29
CA ASP A 89 -11.31 15.78 11.25
C ASP A 89 -12.19 15.26 10.10
N ILE A 90 -13.40 14.79 10.40
CA ILE A 90 -14.44 14.44 9.44
C ILE A 90 -15.80 14.95 9.94
N GLY A 91 -16.27 16.08 9.39
CA GLY A 91 -17.67 16.50 9.53
C GLY A 91 -18.57 15.68 8.62
N VAL A 92 -19.70 15.20 9.16
CA VAL A 92 -20.70 14.38 8.46
C VAL A 92 -22.06 15.07 8.54
N ALA A 93 -22.60 15.48 7.39
CA ALA A 93 -23.92 16.11 7.32
C ALA A 93 -25.00 15.12 6.90
N MET A 94 -26.23 15.37 7.36
CA MET A 94 -27.43 14.67 6.87
C MET A 94 -27.79 15.17 5.47
N GLY A 95 -28.10 14.28 4.54
CA GLY A 95 -28.42 14.61 3.15
C GLY A 95 -29.86 15.09 2.97
N VAL A 96 -30.81 14.48 3.68
CA VAL A 96 -32.24 14.79 3.58
C VAL A 96 -32.64 15.85 4.61
N ALA A 97 -32.42 15.57 5.90
CA ALA A 97 -32.77 16.47 6.99
C ALA A 97 -31.79 17.64 7.18
N GLY A 98 -30.59 17.55 6.60
CA GLY A 98 -29.54 18.55 6.80
C GLY A 98 -29.75 19.85 6.02
N THR A 99 -29.44 20.95 6.68
CA THR A 99 -29.41 22.30 6.08
C THR A 99 -28.25 22.44 5.09
N GLU A 100 -28.38 23.28 4.06
CA GLU A 100 -27.29 23.53 3.09
C GLU A 100 -26.00 24.00 3.78
N VAL A 101 -26.12 24.84 4.81
CA VAL A 101 -24.96 25.28 5.61
C VAL A 101 -24.24 24.10 6.29
N SER A 102 -24.98 23.10 6.79
CA SER A 102 -24.38 21.91 7.38
C SER A 102 -23.66 21.04 6.33
N LYS A 103 -24.25 20.89 5.14
CA LYS A 103 -23.69 20.12 4.02
C LYS A 103 -22.40 20.76 3.49
N GLU A 104 -22.39 22.07 3.31
CA GLU A 104 -21.20 22.83 2.89
C GLU A 104 -20.07 22.82 3.94
N ALA A 105 -20.42 22.73 5.22
CA ALA A 105 -19.45 22.65 6.31
C ALA A 105 -18.79 21.26 6.44
N ALA A 106 -19.50 20.20 6.03
CA ALA A 106 -19.08 18.82 6.19
C ALA A 106 -18.10 18.34 5.10
N ARG A 107 -17.39 17.24 5.38
CA ARG A 107 -16.52 16.53 4.41
C ARG A 107 -17.21 15.31 3.80
N MET A 108 -18.29 14.85 4.41
CA MET A 108 -19.09 13.71 3.98
C MET A 108 -20.56 14.04 4.17
N ILE A 109 -21.41 13.64 3.23
CA ILE A 109 -22.87 13.81 3.30
C ILE A 109 -23.50 12.42 3.25
N LEU A 110 -24.40 12.12 4.18
CA LEU A 110 -25.17 10.88 4.19
C LEU A 110 -26.41 11.07 3.32
N ALA A 111 -26.36 10.59 2.08
CA ALA A 111 -27.46 10.76 1.12
C ALA A 111 -28.79 10.13 1.61
N ASP A 112 -28.72 9.17 2.53
CA ASP A 112 -29.85 8.40 3.06
C ASP A 112 -30.19 8.68 4.52
N ASP A 113 -29.50 9.62 5.17
CA ASP A 113 -29.68 9.97 6.59
C ASP A 113 -29.51 8.78 7.57
N HIS A 114 -28.86 7.68 7.15
CA HIS A 114 -28.66 6.53 8.02
C HIS A 114 -27.28 6.51 8.67
N PHE A 115 -27.24 6.43 10.00
CA PHE A 115 -25.99 6.29 10.77
C PHE A 115 -25.19 5.03 10.41
N ALA A 116 -25.85 3.97 9.95
CA ALA A 116 -25.18 2.74 9.49
C ALA A 116 -24.21 3.00 8.33
N THR A 117 -24.50 3.99 7.48
CA THR A 117 -23.65 4.40 6.36
C THR A 117 -22.29 4.92 6.85
N ILE A 118 -22.21 5.53 8.04
CA ILE A 118 -20.94 5.93 8.66
C ILE A 118 -20.08 4.69 8.98
N VAL A 119 -20.69 3.62 9.49
CA VAL A 119 -19.97 2.38 9.82
C VAL A 119 -19.40 1.75 8.55
N LEU A 120 -20.17 1.75 7.46
CA LEU A 120 -19.72 1.30 6.15
C LEU A 120 -18.57 2.17 5.62
N ALA A 121 -18.70 3.49 5.70
CA ALA A 121 -17.64 4.41 5.28
C ALA A 121 -16.33 4.21 6.08
N VAL A 122 -16.42 3.93 7.39
CA VAL A 122 -15.26 3.59 8.21
C VAL A 122 -14.64 2.27 7.76
N ARG A 123 -15.44 1.25 7.45
CA ARG A 123 -14.97 -0.04 6.91
C ARG A 123 -14.22 0.15 5.59
N GLU A 124 -14.80 0.92 4.67
CA GLU A 124 -14.21 1.24 3.36
C GLU A 124 -12.91 2.03 3.54
N GLY A 125 -12.90 3.07 4.37
CA GLY A 125 -11.70 3.88 4.63
C GLY A 125 -10.54 3.05 5.20
N ARG A 126 -10.82 2.11 6.10
CA ARG A 126 -9.82 1.16 6.60
C ARG A 126 -9.32 0.21 5.50
N GLY A 127 -10.22 -0.27 4.65
CA GLY A 127 -9.88 -1.11 3.48
C GLY A 127 -8.98 -0.39 2.48
N VAL A 128 -9.34 0.83 2.09
CA VAL A 128 -8.55 1.70 1.21
C VAL A 128 -7.15 1.92 1.78
N LEU A 129 -7.02 2.20 3.08
CA LEU A 129 -5.72 2.37 3.72
C LEU A 129 -4.88 1.09 3.71
N ASP A 130 -5.49 -0.07 3.95
CA ASP A 130 -4.80 -1.36 3.87
C ASP A 130 -4.29 -1.61 2.44
N ASN A 131 -5.09 -1.27 1.42
CA ASN A 131 -4.72 -1.36 0.01
C ASN A 131 -3.61 -0.37 -0.36
N ILE A 132 -3.65 0.86 0.16
CA ILE A 132 -2.57 1.83 0.01
C ILE A 132 -1.24 1.26 0.50
N ARG A 133 -1.25 0.62 1.67
CA ARG A 133 -0.03 0.00 2.19
C ARG A 133 0.44 -1.19 1.34
N LYS A 134 -0.44 -1.91 0.62
CA LYS A 134 -0.08 -3.03 -0.26
C LYS A 134 0.62 -2.51 -1.52
N PHE A 135 0.03 -1.56 -2.23
CA PHE A 135 0.66 -1.04 -3.44
C PHE A 135 1.93 -0.23 -3.12
N LEU A 136 1.99 0.48 -1.98
CA LEU A 136 3.23 1.14 -1.56
C LEU A 136 4.33 0.12 -1.27
N ARG A 137 4.01 -1.03 -0.67
CA ARG A 137 4.98 -2.12 -0.50
C ARG A 137 5.53 -2.59 -1.83
N TYR A 138 4.63 -2.79 -2.79
CA TYR A 138 4.98 -3.20 -4.15
C TYR A 138 5.89 -2.18 -4.83
N LEU A 139 5.38 -0.98 -5.11
CA LEU A 139 6.10 0.07 -5.86
C LEU A 139 7.43 0.43 -5.22
N LEU A 140 7.48 0.60 -3.89
CA LEU A 140 8.74 0.96 -3.24
C LEU A 140 9.76 -0.17 -3.33
N SER A 141 9.34 -1.44 -3.25
CA SER A 141 10.26 -2.56 -3.42
C SER A 141 10.73 -2.71 -4.87
N SER A 142 9.85 -2.56 -5.85
CA SER A 142 10.17 -2.59 -7.28
C SER A 142 11.20 -1.51 -7.63
N ASN A 143 10.89 -0.25 -7.28
CA ASN A 143 11.78 0.89 -7.54
C ASN A 143 13.12 0.73 -6.82
N LEU A 144 13.12 0.20 -5.60
CA LEU A 144 14.38 -0.06 -4.91
C LEU A 144 15.19 -1.17 -5.60
N GLY A 145 14.52 -2.23 -6.09
CA GLY A 145 15.17 -3.26 -6.89
C GLY A 145 15.80 -2.70 -8.17
N GLU A 146 15.12 -1.80 -8.86
CA GLU A 146 15.65 -1.10 -10.04
C GLU A 146 16.86 -0.25 -9.70
N VAL A 147 16.73 0.63 -8.71
CA VAL A 147 17.81 1.52 -8.26
C VAL A 147 19.03 0.72 -7.84
N LEU A 148 18.84 -0.36 -7.05
CA LEU A 148 19.93 -1.23 -6.64
C LEU A 148 20.54 -1.99 -7.80
N THR A 149 19.75 -2.47 -8.77
CA THR A 149 20.26 -3.13 -9.99
C THR A 149 21.17 -2.20 -10.75
N VAL A 150 20.73 -0.96 -11.01
CA VAL A 150 21.51 0.02 -11.75
C VAL A 150 22.74 0.46 -10.95
N PHE A 151 22.56 0.82 -9.68
CA PHE A 151 23.65 1.29 -8.82
C PHE A 151 24.73 0.23 -8.63
N VAL A 152 24.36 -0.99 -8.20
CA VAL A 152 25.31 -2.09 -7.99
C VAL A 152 25.88 -2.58 -9.32
N GLY A 153 25.09 -2.61 -10.39
CA GLY A 153 25.60 -2.97 -11.72
C GLY A 153 26.64 -1.99 -12.25
N VAL A 154 26.46 -0.68 -12.02
CA VAL A 154 27.43 0.37 -12.41
C VAL A 154 28.67 0.35 -11.50
N VAL A 155 28.50 0.33 -10.18
CA VAL A 155 29.62 0.32 -9.22
C VAL A 155 30.41 -0.98 -9.31
N GLY A 156 29.72 -2.11 -9.43
CA GLY A 156 30.27 -3.44 -9.57
C GLY A 156 30.70 -3.78 -11.00
N ALA A 157 30.62 -2.86 -11.95
CA ALA A 157 30.88 -3.13 -13.36
C ALA A 157 32.28 -3.74 -13.60
N GLY A 158 33.29 -3.29 -12.83
CA GLY A 158 34.64 -3.84 -12.90
C GLY A 158 34.77 -5.28 -12.39
N VAL A 159 33.88 -5.71 -11.49
CA VAL A 159 33.86 -7.05 -10.87
C VAL A 159 32.98 -8.01 -11.69
N ILE A 160 31.80 -7.57 -12.14
CA ILE A 160 30.79 -8.38 -12.86
C ILE A 160 31.18 -8.59 -14.35
N GLY A 161 32.42 -8.30 -14.74
CA GLY A 161 32.85 -8.48 -16.13
C GLY A 161 32.26 -7.47 -17.12
N LEU A 162 31.52 -6.45 -16.66
CA LEU A 162 31.07 -5.29 -17.44
C LEU A 162 32.23 -4.33 -17.73
N LYS A 163 33.38 -4.87 -18.15
CA LYS A 163 34.54 -4.09 -18.57
C LYS A 163 34.34 -3.66 -20.02
N ALA A 164 34.73 -2.41 -20.31
CA ALA A 164 34.77 -1.83 -21.65
C ALA A 164 35.59 -2.64 -22.69
N THR A 165 36.30 -3.70 -22.26
CA THR A 165 36.99 -4.65 -23.12
C THR A 165 36.05 -5.59 -23.88
N ALA A 166 34.79 -5.76 -23.47
CA ALA A 166 33.80 -6.52 -24.22
C ALA A 166 33.24 -5.76 -25.46
N THR A 167 33.44 -4.44 -25.53
CA THR A 167 32.90 -3.59 -26.61
C THR A 167 33.97 -3.02 -27.56
N GLY A 168 35.25 -3.39 -27.39
CA GLY A 168 36.34 -2.90 -28.25
C GLY A 168 36.54 -1.38 -28.27
N SER A 169 35.86 -0.66 -27.37
CA SER A 169 35.81 0.80 -27.31
C SER A 169 36.14 1.24 -25.89
N GLY A 170 37.28 1.90 -25.74
CA GLY A 170 37.86 2.24 -24.44
C GLY A 170 36.93 3.04 -23.53
N GLY A 171 36.90 2.67 -22.26
CA GLY A 171 36.49 3.53 -21.14
C GLY A 171 34.99 3.74 -20.90
N ALA A 172 34.07 3.24 -21.74
CA ALA A 172 32.65 3.41 -21.50
C ALA A 172 32.11 2.42 -20.45
N VAL A 173 31.51 2.92 -19.37
CA VAL A 173 30.77 2.11 -18.39
C VAL A 173 29.57 1.47 -19.09
N VAL A 174 29.55 0.14 -19.15
CA VAL A 174 28.43 -0.61 -19.72
C VAL A 174 27.28 -0.60 -18.72
N LEU A 175 26.19 0.09 -19.07
CA LEU A 175 24.99 0.13 -18.23
C LEU A 175 24.31 -1.25 -18.18
N PRO A 176 23.87 -1.73 -17.00
CA PRO A 176 23.19 -3.02 -16.86
C PRO A 176 21.80 -3.03 -17.51
N LEU A 177 21.11 -1.88 -17.53
CA LEU A 177 19.80 -1.69 -18.14
C LEU A 177 19.73 -0.32 -18.83
N LEU A 178 18.90 -0.20 -19.86
CA LEU A 178 18.68 1.06 -20.57
C LEU A 178 17.63 1.93 -19.86
N ALA A 179 17.72 3.25 -20.03
CA ALA A 179 16.73 4.17 -19.48
C ALA A 179 15.32 3.92 -20.05
N THR A 180 15.22 3.53 -21.32
CA THR A 180 13.94 3.17 -21.97
C THR A 180 13.32 1.92 -21.34
N GLN A 181 14.15 0.93 -20.99
CA GLN A 181 13.72 -0.27 -20.29
C GLN A 181 13.19 0.07 -18.89
N ILE A 182 13.90 0.90 -18.12
CA ILE A 182 13.44 1.33 -16.80
C ILE A 182 12.13 2.12 -16.89
N LEU A 183 11.96 2.96 -17.91
CA LEU A 183 10.72 3.70 -18.15
C LEU A 183 9.56 2.77 -18.49
N TRP A 184 9.80 1.72 -19.29
CA TRP A 184 8.82 0.67 -19.56
C TRP A 184 8.36 -0.02 -18.27
N VAL A 185 9.30 -0.34 -17.39
CA VAL A 185 8.99 -1.00 -16.12
C VAL A 185 8.06 -0.14 -15.27
N ASN A 186 8.48 1.10 -15.00
CA ASN A 186 7.76 2.01 -14.10
C ASN A 186 6.38 2.45 -14.64
N LEU A 187 6.28 2.69 -15.95
CA LEU A 187 5.07 3.26 -16.54
C LEU A 187 4.08 2.20 -16.99
N ILE A 188 4.57 1.10 -17.58
CA ILE A 188 3.71 0.12 -18.23
C ILE A 188 3.49 -1.08 -17.32
N THR A 189 4.56 -1.77 -16.90
CA THR A 189 4.41 -3.07 -16.24
C THR A 189 3.93 -2.95 -14.79
N ASP A 190 4.37 -1.92 -14.07
CA ASP A 190 4.02 -1.72 -12.65
C ASP A 190 2.66 -1.07 -12.41
N THR A 191 2.20 -0.22 -13.33
CA THR A 191 0.93 0.52 -13.20
C THR A 191 -0.26 -0.43 -13.05
N GLY A 192 -0.33 -1.48 -13.87
CA GLY A 192 -1.43 -2.46 -13.84
C GLY A 192 -1.57 -3.14 -12.46
N PRO A 193 -0.55 -3.86 -11.97
CA PRO A 193 -0.59 -4.52 -10.67
C PRO A 193 -0.82 -3.55 -9.50
N ALA A 194 -0.25 -2.33 -9.54
CA ALA A 194 -0.46 -1.32 -8.51
C ALA A 194 -1.93 -0.87 -8.43
N LEU A 195 -2.57 -0.59 -9.57
CA LEU A 195 -3.99 -0.25 -9.64
C LEU A 195 -4.87 -1.42 -9.19
N ALA A 196 -4.55 -2.63 -9.63
CA ALA A 196 -5.27 -3.83 -9.21
C ALA A 196 -5.20 -4.09 -7.71
N MET A 197 -4.07 -3.76 -7.06
CA MET A 197 -3.93 -3.81 -5.60
C MET A 197 -4.74 -2.73 -4.87
N GLY A 198 -5.05 -1.61 -5.53
CA GLY A 198 -5.94 -0.57 -5.00
C GLY A 198 -7.37 -1.06 -4.74
N VAL A 199 -7.84 -2.01 -5.56
CA VAL A 199 -9.18 -2.63 -5.47
C VAL A 199 -9.14 -4.04 -4.86
N ASP A 200 -8.08 -4.37 -4.11
CA ASP A 200 -7.96 -5.66 -3.45
C ASP A 200 -9.04 -5.81 -2.35
N PRO A 201 -9.62 -7.01 -2.15
CA PRO A 201 -10.71 -7.20 -1.19
C PRO A 201 -10.34 -6.76 0.23
N ILE A 202 -11.33 -6.18 0.92
CA ILE A 202 -11.21 -5.76 2.31
C ILE A 202 -11.15 -7.01 3.21
N ALA A 203 -10.20 -7.02 4.14
CA ALA A 203 -10.06 -8.13 5.10
C ALA A 203 -11.28 -8.24 6.03
N GLU A 204 -11.72 -9.46 6.34
CA GLU A 204 -12.88 -9.70 7.20
C GLU A 204 -12.70 -9.12 8.62
N ASP A 205 -11.49 -9.17 9.15
CA ASP A 205 -11.15 -8.67 10.48
C ASP A 205 -10.93 -7.15 10.55
N VAL A 206 -11.16 -6.40 9.45
CA VAL A 206 -10.87 -4.96 9.38
C VAL A 206 -11.59 -4.14 10.47
N MET A 207 -12.81 -4.54 10.84
CA MET A 207 -13.62 -3.87 11.86
C MET A 207 -13.31 -4.36 13.29
N ALA A 208 -12.75 -5.57 13.43
CA ALA A 208 -12.34 -6.10 14.73
C ALA A 208 -11.05 -5.44 15.27
N ARG A 209 -10.26 -4.83 14.38
CA ARG A 209 -9.02 -4.13 14.76
C ARG A 209 -9.33 -2.77 15.42
N LYS A 210 -8.53 -2.38 16.41
CA LYS A 210 -8.58 -1.04 17.01
C LYS A 210 -8.25 0.05 15.97
N PRO A 211 -8.81 1.27 16.10
CA PRO A 211 -8.42 2.40 15.25
C PRO A 211 -6.91 2.63 15.25
N ARG A 212 -6.36 3.00 14.09
CA ARG A 212 -4.94 3.31 13.97
C ARG A 212 -4.65 4.65 14.66
N PRO A 213 -3.61 4.74 15.52
CA PRO A 213 -3.22 6.02 16.11
C PRO A 213 -2.62 6.97 15.06
N ARG A 214 -2.86 8.27 15.21
CA ARG A 214 -2.41 9.31 14.26
C ARG A 214 -0.89 9.33 14.04
N SER A 215 -0.13 9.04 15.10
CA SER A 215 1.35 9.04 15.07
C SER A 215 1.95 7.87 14.30
N ARG A 216 1.18 6.79 14.05
CA ARG A 216 1.71 5.63 13.33
C ARG A 216 1.91 6.00 11.87
N ARG A 217 3.11 5.77 11.34
CA ARG A 217 3.46 6.03 9.94
C ARG A 217 2.81 5.02 8.98
N ILE A 218 2.53 5.46 7.74
CA ILE A 218 2.02 4.58 6.67
C ILE A 218 3.11 3.58 6.28
N ILE A 219 4.35 4.05 6.16
CA ILE A 219 5.54 3.23 5.97
C ILE A 219 6.20 3.12 7.34
N ASP A 220 6.01 1.98 8.01
CA ASP A 220 6.70 1.69 9.28
C ASP A 220 8.03 0.96 9.03
N ALA A 221 8.89 0.88 10.04
CA ALA A 221 10.21 0.26 9.92
C ALA A 221 10.13 -1.19 9.42
N ARG A 222 9.07 -1.92 9.80
CA ARG A 222 8.83 -3.29 9.33
C ARG A 222 8.52 -3.35 7.84
N MET A 223 7.70 -2.41 7.35
CA MET A 223 7.46 -2.25 5.92
C MET A 223 8.74 -1.84 5.19
N GLY A 224 9.50 -0.89 5.73
CA GLY A 224 10.77 -0.44 5.15
C GLY A 224 11.79 -1.55 5.03
N LEU A 225 11.96 -2.37 6.07
CA LEU A 225 12.85 -3.54 6.02
C LEU A 225 12.40 -4.56 4.97
N GLY A 226 11.10 -4.86 4.91
CA GLY A 226 10.57 -5.76 3.89
C GLY A 226 10.73 -5.25 2.46
N VAL A 227 10.61 -3.94 2.26
CA VAL A 227 10.90 -3.26 0.99
C VAL A 227 12.38 -3.39 0.63
N PHE A 228 13.27 -3.15 1.60
CA PHE A 228 14.71 -3.29 1.44
C PHE A 228 15.13 -4.71 1.05
N GLU A 229 14.69 -5.71 1.83
CA GLU A 229 14.96 -7.14 1.57
C GLU A 229 14.50 -7.55 0.16
N ALA A 230 13.27 -7.19 -0.22
CA ALA A 230 12.74 -7.52 -1.53
C ALA A 230 13.52 -6.84 -2.66
N GLY A 231 13.84 -5.55 -2.51
CA GLY A 231 14.64 -4.80 -3.47
C GLY A 231 16.03 -5.42 -3.68
N VAL A 232 16.74 -5.77 -2.59
CA VAL A 232 18.05 -6.43 -2.66
C VAL A 232 17.96 -7.77 -3.40
N VAL A 233 16.95 -8.59 -3.10
CA VAL A 233 16.78 -9.89 -3.79
C VAL A 233 16.45 -9.71 -5.27
N MET A 234 15.58 -8.76 -5.63
CA MET A 234 15.29 -8.47 -7.04
C MET A 234 16.53 -8.00 -7.80
N ALA A 235 17.33 -7.12 -7.18
CA ALA A 235 18.59 -6.65 -7.77
C ALA A 235 19.61 -7.78 -7.92
N ALA A 236 19.78 -8.61 -6.90
CA ALA A 236 20.68 -9.75 -6.94
C ALA A 236 20.28 -10.75 -8.04
N LEU A 237 19.00 -11.10 -8.16
CA LEU A 237 18.50 -12.00 -9.20
C LEU A 237 18.68 -11.40 -10.60
N THR A 238 18.46 -10.10 -10.75
CA THR A 238 18.61 -9.39 -12.03
C THR A 238 20.06 -9.32 -12.46
N LEU A 239 20.97 -8.94 -11.55
CA LEU A 239 22.41 -8.87 -11.83
C LEU A 239 23.03 -10.26 -12.02
N LEU A 240 22.58 -11.26 -11.27
CA LEU A 240 22.98 -12.65 -11.49
C LEU A 240 22.53 -13.13 -12.88
N THR A 241 21.33 -12.78 -13.31
CA THR A 241 20.87 -13.09 -14.68
C THR A 241 21.72 -12.36 -15.71
N LEU A 242 22.06 -11.10 -15.48
CA LEU A 242 22.95 -10.36 -16.38
C LEU A 242 24.29 -11.08 -16.52
N ASP A 243 24.92 -11.49 -15.40
CA ASP A 243 26.19 -12.20 -15.38
C ASP A 243 26.12 -13.56 -16.10
N LEU A 244 25.04 -14.34 -15.88
CA LEU A 244 24.83 -15.65 -16.50
C LEU A 244 24.75 -15.63 -18.03
N PHE A 245 24.36 -14.50 -18.61
CA PHE A 245 24.19 -14.31 -20.05
C PHE A 245 25.29 -13.44 -20.68
N LEU A 246 26.17 -12.84 -19.87
CA LEU A 246 27.23 -11.96 -20.35
C LEU A 246 28.45 -12.79 -20.82
N PRO A 247 28.99 -12.54 -22.02
CA PRO A 247 30.26 -13.16 -22.41
C PRO A 247 31.39 -12.67 -21.51
N GLY A 248 32.02 -13.60 -20.77
CA GLY A 248 33.07 -13.29 -19.80
C GLY A 248 32.57 -12.84 -18.42
N GLY A 249 31.32 -13.18 -18.07
CA GLY A 249 30.80 -13.07 -16.71
C GLY A 249 31.59 -13.90 -15.69
N LEU A 250 31.32 -13.69 -14.40
CA LEU A 250 31.99 -14.37 -13.30
C LEU A 250 31.60 -15.84 -13.18
N ILE A 251 30.39 -16.19 -13.61
CA ILE A 251 29.87 -17.55 -13.62
C ILE A 251 29.92 -18.10 -15.05
N GLU A 252 30.18 -19.40 -15.20
CA GLU A 252 30.13 -20.05 -16.52
C GLU A 252 28.75 -19.81 -17.17
N PRO A 253 28.71 -19.36 -18.45
CA PRO A 253 27.46 -19.04 -19.11
C PRO A 253 26.49 -20.22 -19.09
N VAL A 254 25.22 -19.94 -18.82
CA VAL A 254 24.17 -20.98 -18.69
C VAL A 254 24.03 -21.80 -20.00
N GLU A 255 24.49 -21.25 -21.12
CA GLU A 255 24.47 -21.87 -22.44
C GLU A 255 25.57 -22.92 -22.65
N ALA A 256 26.58 -23.03 -21.78
CA ALA A 256 27.44 -24.22 -21.70
C ALA A 256 26.62 -25.49 -21.37
N TRP A 257 25.44 -25.32 -20.75
CA TRP A 257 24.52 -26.38 -20.38
C TRP A 257 23.28 -26.45 -21.30
N LEU A 258 22.94 -25.36 -22.00
CA LEU A 258 21.71 -25.21 -22.80
C LEU A 258 21.93 -25.09 -24.32
N GLY A 259 23.18 -24.94 -24.78
CA GLY A 259 23.55 -24.98 -26.20
C GLY A 259 23.03 -23.83 -27.07
N ALA A 260 22.69 -22.68 -26.50
CA ALA A 260 22.09 -21.58 -27.24
C ALA A 260 23.12 -20.50 -27.65
N GLY A 261 23.08 -20.12 -28.93
CA GLY A 261 23.42 -18.81 -29.52
C GLY A 261 24.77 -18.11 -29.24
N PRO A 262 25.12 -17.09 -30.05
CA PRO A 262 26.26 -16.21 -29.75
C PRO A 262 25.94 -15.27 -28.58
N HIS A 263 26.87 -15.15 -27.64
CA HIS A 263 26.77 -14.25 -26.49
C HIS A 263 26.85 -12.79 -26.93
N SER A 264 25.83 -12.00 -26.60
CA SER A 264 25.83 -10.55 -26.82
C SER A 264 25.40 -9.80 -25.57
N LEU A 265 25.96 -8.60 -25.39
CA LEU A 265 25.55 -7.68 -24.32
C LEU A 265 24.05 -7.35 -24.40
N GLU A 266 23.48 -7.28 -25.60
CA GLU A 266 22.06 -7.01 -25.82
C GLU A 266 21.18 -8.16 -25.33
N LEU A 267 21.62 -9.41 -25.51
CA LEU A 267 20.96 -10.59 -24.99
C LEU A 267 20.95 -10.59 -23.46
N ALA A 268 22.11 -10.34 -22.84
CA ALA A 268 22.24 -10.27 -21.39
C ALA A 268 21.35 -9.16 -20.79
N ARG A 269 21.34 -7.97 -21.39
CA ARG A 269 20.46 -6.86 -21.00
C ARG A 269 18.99 -7.23 -21.15
N THR A 270 18.62 -7.92 -22.23
CA THR A 270 17.23 -8.34 -22.44
C THR A 270 16.78 -9.38 -21.41
N ALA A 271 17.66 -10.34 -21.07
CA ALA A 271 17.39 -11.33 -20.03
C ALA A 271 17.27 -10.66 -18.65
N ALA A 272 18.20 -9.76 -18.30
CA ALA A 272 18.15 -9.01 -17.05
C ALA A 272 16.88 -8.14 -16.95
N PHE A 273 16.56 -7.40 -18.02
CA PHE A 273 15.32 -6.61 -18.12
C PHE A 273 14.07 -7.49 -17.93
N THR A 274 14.04 -8.65 -18.57
CA THR A 274 12.92 -9.61 -18.45
C THR A 274 12.82 -10.18 -17.04
N VAL A 275 13.93 -10.55 -16.40
CA VAL A 275 13.94 -11.02 -15.01
C VAL A 275 13.49 -9.92 -14.06
N LEU A 276 13.93 -8.68 -14.25
CA LEU A 276 13.49 -7.56 -13.43
C LEU A 276 11.96 -7.40 -13.49
N VAL A 277 11.39 -7.35 -14.70
CA VAL A 277 9.93 -7.26 -14.88
C VAL A 277 9.21 -8.45 -14.23
N LEU A 278 9.65 -9.68 -14.51
CA LEU A 278 9.02 -10.88 -13.97
C LEU A 278 9.15 -10.97 -12.44
N THR A 279 10.28 -10.56 -11.85
CA THR A 279 10.43 -10.52 -10.39
C THR A 279 9.43 -9.57 -9.76
N GLN A 280 9.17 -8.42 -10.38
CA GLN A 280 8.15 -7.49 -9.91
C GLN A 280 6.75 -8.12 -10.02
N LEU A 281 6.43 -8.80 -11.12
CA LEU A 281 5.15 -9.52 -11.25
C LEU A 281 4.99 -10.61 -10.17
N PHE A 282 6.04 -11.36 -9.82
CA PHE A 282 5.98 -12.29 -8.69
C PHE A 282 5.87 -11.56 -7.34
N ASN A 283 6.58 -10.46 -7.18
CA ASN A 283 6.58 -9.65 -5.97
C ASN A 283 5.23 -8.96 -5.71
N CYS A 284 4.41 -8.69 -6.73
CA CYS A 284 3.07 -8.13 -6.53
C CYS A 284 2.23 -9.04 -5.61
N PHE A 285 2.31 -10.37 -5.76
CA PHE A 285 1.63 -11.33 -4.89
C PHE A 285 2.19 -11.32 -3.47
N ASN A 286 3.51 -11.16 -3.33
CA ASN A 286 4.16 -11.04 -2.03
C ASN A 286 3.74 -9.78 -1.28
N ALA A 287 3.62 -8.66 -1.99
CA ALA A 287 3.34 -7.35 -1.45
C ALA A 287 1.92 -7.22 -0.87
N ARG A 288 0.98 -8.08 -1.29
CA ARG A 288 -0.41 -8.11 -0.78
C ARG A 288 -0.51 -8.38 0.71
N SER A 289 0.47 -9.06 1.32
CA SER A 289 0.48 -9.29 2.75
C SER A 289 1.87 -9.25 3.38
N ALA A 290 1.98 -8.55 4.50
CA ALA A 290 3.20 -8.49 5.30
C ALA A 290 3.46 -9.78 6.12
N SER A 291 2.51 -10.71 6.20
CA SER A 291 2.62 -11.92 7.04
C SER A 291 1.88 -13.15 6.53
N ALA A 292 0.79 -12.97 5.79
CA ALA A 292 0.11 -14.09 5.15
C ALA A 292 0.88 -14.57 3.91
N SER A 293 0.73 -15.84 3.59
CA SER A 293 1.31 -16.43 2.38
C SER A 293 0.66 -15.81 1.16
N ALA A 294 1.44 -15.57 0.11
CA ALA A 294 1.00 -15.13 -1.20
C ALA A 294 -0.07 -16.06 -1.79
N PHE A 295 0.01 -17.37 -1.49
CA PHE A 295 -0.89 -18.38 -2.03
C PHE A 295 -2.28 -18.40 -1.37
N ARG A 296 -2.42 -17.90 -0.13
CA ARG A 296 -3.69 -18.04 0.64
C ARG A 296 -4.86 -17.28 0.00
N ALA A 297 -4.57 -16.17 -0.65
CA ALA A 297 -5.59 -15.32 -1.29
C ALA A 297 -5.20 -15.00 -2.74
N ALA A 298 -4.35 -15.81 -3.37
CA ALA A 298 -3.79 -15.52 -4.70
C ALA A 298 -4.90 -15.20 -5.72
N PHE A 299 -6.01 -15.95 -5.70
CA PHE A 299 -7.13 -15.80 -6.63
C PHE A 299 -8.28 -14.90 -6.16
N SER A 300 -8.17 -14.26 -4.99
CA SER A 300 -9.26 -13.41 -4.47
C SER A 300 -9.43 -12.11 -5.27
N ASN A 301 -8.40 -11.70 -6.02
CA ASN A 301 -8.41 -10.48 -6.82
C ASN A 301 -8.19 -10.83 -8.30
N ARG A 302 -9.29 -10.88 -9.06
CA ARG A 302 -9.28 -11.16 -10.50
C ARG A 302 -8.56 -10.08 -11.31
N TRP A 303 -8.67 -8.81 -10.89
CA TRP A 303 -8.03 -7.69 -11.57
C TRP A 303 -6.51 -7.77 -11.50
N LEU A 304 -5.97 -8.31 -10.40
CA LEU A 304 -4.53 -8.53 -10.28
C LEU A 304 -4.02 -9.56 -11.28
N TRP A 305 -4.74 -10.66 -11.48
CA TRP A 305 -4.38 -11.66 -12.48
C TRP A 305 -4.48 -11.11 -13.90
N VAL A 306 -5.51 -10.32 -14.21
CA VAL A 306 -5.63 -9.62 -15.50
C VAL A 306 -4.44 -8.70 -15.71
N ALA A 307 -4.06 -7.91 -14.70
CA ALA A 307 -2.93 -7.01 -14.77
C ALA A 307 -1.60 -7.77 -14.96
N VAL A 308 -1.37 -8.85 -14.20
CA VAL A 308 -0.16 -9.69 -14.34
C VAL A 308 -0.10 -10.34 -15.72
N ALA A 309 -1.21 -10.88 -16.22
CA ALA A 309 -1.28 -11.50 -17.54
C ALA A 309 -1.03 -10.47 -18.66
N LEU A 310 -1.62 -9.28 -18.54
CA LEU A 310 -1.40 -8.19 -19.48
C LEU A 310 0.05 -7.71 -19.45
N SER A 311 0.64 -7.49 -18.28
CA SER A 311 2.06 -7.09 -18.15
C SER A 311 3.00 -8.16 -18.71
N ALA A 312 2.72 -9.44 -18.49
CA ALA A 312 3.49 -10.54 -19.06
C ALA A 312 3.37 -10.58 -20.59
N LEU A 313 2.17 -10.39 -21.13
CA LEU A 313 1.95 -10.33 -22.59
C LEU A 313 2.68 -9.14 -23.22
N LEU A 314 2.62 -7.97 -22.59
CA LEU A 314 3.33 -6.78 -23.02
C LEU A 314 4.85 -6.99 -22.96
N GLN A 315 5.36 -7.71 -21.94
CA GLN A 315 6.76 -8.07 -21.87
C GLN A 315 7.18 -9.01 -23.00
N VAL A 316 6.36 -10.00 -23.34
CA VAL A 316 6.62 -10.86 -24.51
C VAL A 316 6.63 -10.03 -25.80
N ALA A 317 5.68 -9.11 -25.94
CA ALA A 317 5.59 -8.23 -27.11
C ALA A 317 6.84 -7.34 -27.26
N VAL A 318 7.31 -6.71 -26.18
CA VAL A 318 8.48 -5.82 -26.23
C VAL A 318 9.79 -6.56 -26.53
N VAL A 319 9.85 -7.87 -26.27
CA VAL A 319 11.02 -8.71 -26.53
C VAL A 319 11.00 -9.33 -27.94
N HIS A 320 9.82 -9.57 -28.53
CA HIS A 320 9.71 -10.30 -29.80
C HIS A 320 9.24 -9.46 -30.99
N LEU A 321 8.67 -8.28 -30.79
CA LEU A 321 8.21 -7.44 -31.90
C LEU A 321 9.36 -6.54 -32.40
N PRO A 322 9.77 -6.63 -33.68
CA PRO A 322 10.96 -5.95 -34.20
C PRO A 322 10.95 -4.42 -34.01
N PHE A 323 9.80 -3.77 -34.12
CA PHE A 323 9.69 -2.32 -33.92
C PHE A 323 9.88 -1.92 -32.45
N LEU A 324 9.49 -2.78 -31.49
CA LEU A 324 9.72 -2.56 -30.07
C LEU A 324 11.17 -2.88 -29.70
N ASN A 325 11.77 -3.90 -30.32
CA ASN A 325 13.19 -4.21 -30.14
C ASN A 325 14.08 -2.99 -30.42
N LEU A 326 13.80 -2.25 -31.50
CA LEU A 326 14.52 -1.03 -31.84
C LEU A 326 14.35 0.08 -30.78
N ALA A 327 13.13 0.25 -30.25
CA ALA A 327 12.83 1.29 -29.28
C ALA A 327 13.41 1.01 -27.88
N PHE A 328 13.44 -0.26 -27.47
CA PHE A 328 13.82 -0.68 -26.11
C PHE A 328 15.19 -1.37 -26.02
N GLY A 329 15.89 -1.53 -27.15
CA GLY A 329 17.20 -2.18 -27.21
C GLY A 329 17.16 -3.62 -26.72
N THR A 330 16.12 -4.36 -27.12
CA THR A 330 15.91 -5.77 -26.73
C THR A 330 16.16 -6.70 -27.92
N VAL A 331 16.52 -7.95 -27.64
CA VAL A 331 16.64 -9.02 -28.64
C VAL A 331 15.73 -10.20 -28.32
N PRO A 332 15.19 -10.92 -29.32
CA PRO A 332 14.32 -12.06 -29.07
C PRO A 332 14.98 -13.13 -28.21
N LEU A 333 14.29 -13.56 -27.16
CA LEU A 333 14.73 -14.65 -26.28
C LEU A 333 14.16 -15.99 -26.77
N SER A 334 15.00 -17.04 -26.78
CA SER A 334 14.55 -18.41 -27.05
C SER A 334 13.70 -18.96 -25.90
N ALA A 335 12.95 -20.04 -26.15
CA ALA A 335 12.10 -20.67 -25.14
C ALA A 335 12.89 -21.12 -23.89
N GLY A 336 14.10 -21.66 -24.07
CA GLY A 336 14.96 -22.06 -22.95
C GLY A 336 15.41 -20.86 -22.09
N GLN A 337 15.75 -19.75 -22.74
CA GLN A 337 16.14 -18.51 -22.05
C GLN A 337 14.96 -17.90 -21.28
N TRP A 338 13.74 -17.96 -21.83
CA TRP A 338 12.52 -17.61 -21.11
C TRP A 338 12.31 -18.48 -19.86
N CYS A 339 12.52 -19.80 -19.95
CA CYS A 339 12.42 -20.69 -18.80
C CYS A 339 13.43 -20.32 -17.70
N VAL A 340 14.67 -20.01 -18.06
CA VAL A 340 15.68 -19.50 -17.11
C VAL A 340 15.21 -18.20 -16.48
N CYS A 341 14.72 -17.24 -17.27
CA CYS A 341 14.22 -15.97 -16.75
C CYS A 341 13.07 -16.15 -15.76
N VAL A 342 12.09 -17.01 -16.07
CA VAL A 342 10.97 -17.31 -15.18
C VAL A 342 11.45 -18.01 -13.90
N ALA A 343 12.36 -18.97 -14.01
CA ALA A 343 12.92 -19.67 -12.86
C ALA A 343 13.66 -18.71 -11.92
N MET A 344 14.57 -17.90 -12.47
CA MET A 344 15.28 -16.86 -11.74
C MET A 344 14.32 -15.87 -11.08
N ALA A 345 13.35 -15.37 -11.83
CA ALA A 345 12.40 -14.39 -11.33
C ALA A 345 11.52 -14.93 -10.21
N SER A 346 11.16 -16.22 -10.25
CA SER A 346 10.40 -16.86 -9.17
C SER A 346 11.14 -16.87 -7.82
N GLY A 347 12.46 -16.68 -7.82
CA GLY A 347 13.28 -16.63 -6.60
C GLY A 347 12.78 -15.63 -5.55
N VAL A 348 12.27 -14.46 -5.98
CA VAL A 348 11.72 -13.46 -5.05
C VAL A 348 10.44 -13.95 -4.35
N LEU A 349 9.63 -14.75 -5.04
CA LEU A 349 8.43 -15.39 -4.48
C LEU A 349 8.83 -16.32 -3.34
N TRP A 350 9.75 -17.24 -3.62
CA TRP A 350 10.19 -18.26 -2.67
C TRP A 350 10.92 -17.67 -1.48
N PHE A 351 11.79 -16.68 -1.71
CA PHE A 351 12.47 -15.96 -0.63
C PHE A 351 11.46 -15.32 0.34
N SER A 352 10.48 -14.59 -0.18
CA SER A 352 9.49 -13.91 0.66
C SER A 352 8.59 -14.90 1.40
N GLU A 353 8.21 -16.02 0.78
CA GLU A 353 7.43 -17.07 1.42
C GLU A 353 8.21 -17.79 2.52
N GLY A 354 9.48 -18.12 2.28
CA GLY A 354 10.38 -18.68 3.29
C GLY A 354 10.49 -17.77 4.51
N ARG A 355 10.76 -16.48 4.28
CA ARG A 355 10.83 -15.47 5.34
C ARG A 355 9.51 -15.33 6.12
N LYS A 356 8.37 -15.26 5.42
CA LYS A 356 7.04 -15.19 6.06
C LYS A 356 6.76 -16.45 6.89
N LEU A 357 7.14 -17.63 6.39
CA LEU A 357 6.96 -18.90 7.10
C LEU A 357 7.79 -18.97 8.39
N LEU A 358 9.08 -18.62 8.32
CA LEU A 358 9.97 -18.58 9.49
C LEU A 358 9.43 -17.61 10.55
N ARG A 359 9.00 -16.43 10.13
CA ARG A 359 8.42 -15.42 11.03
C ARG A 359 7.14 -15.91 11.70
N ARG A 360 6.26 -16.60 10.98
CA ARG A 360 5.04 -17.21 11.55
C ARG A 360 5.38 -18.28 12.59
N ARG A 361 6.39 -19.11 12.33
CA ARG A 361 6.85 -20.15 13.29
C ARG A 361 7.47 -19.53 14.54
N TRP A 362 8.24 -18.46 14.39
CA TRP A 362 8.88 -17.79 15.53
C TRP A 362 7.85 -17.14 16.46
N VAL A 363 6.87 -16.41 15.92
CA VAL A 363 5.80 -15.77 16.71
C VAL A 363 4.92 -16.79 17.44
N ARG A 364 4.66 -17.96 16.84
CA ARG A 364 3.90 -19.05 17.49
C ARG A 364 4.66 -19.75 18.61
N ARG A 365 5.99 -19.68 18.63
CA ARG A 365 6.82 -20.26 19.71
C ARG A 365 7.00 -19.31 20.89
N SER A 366 6.76 -18.01 20.68
CA SER A 366 6.87 -16.96 21.70
C SER A 366 5.54 -16.61 22.37
N GLN A 367 4.45 -17.31 22.03
CA GLN A 367 3.12 -17.21 22.65
C GLN A 367 2.81 -18.51 23.37
#